data_AF-A0A8T7BHQ2-F1
#
_entry.id   AF-A0A8T7BHQ2-F1
#
_cell.length_a   1.000
_cell.length_b   1.000
_cell.length_c   1.000
_cell.angle_alpha   90.00
_cell.angle_beta   90.00
_cell.angle_gamma   90.00
#
_symmetry.space_group_name_H-M   'P 1'
#
loop_
_entity.id
_entity.type
_entity.pdbx_description
1 polymer ?
#
loop_
_entity_poly.entity_id
_entity_poly.type
_entity_poly.pdbx_seq_one_letter_code
_entity_poly.pdbx_strand_id
1 'polypeptide(L)' 'MKNLPSLNTIPNKYRSVIREKAINRARTRIVVAGGDPAKFRQDDLEIIVKEEEDKIKNSIREKGLLAVLAILGLNVFG' A
#
# COMPACT_ATOMS: atom_id res chain seq x y z
N MET A 1 8.86 -30.65 1.86
CA MET A 1 8.55 -29.33 2.47
C MET A 1 7.26 -28.82 1.86
N LYS A 2 6.19 -28.65 2.65
CA LYS A 2 4.89 -28.15 2.14
C LYS A 2 5.03 -26.66 1.82
N ASN A 3 4.85 -26.26 0.57
CA ASN A 3 4.79 -24.86 0.16
C ASN A 3 3.60 -24.21 0.84
N LEU A 4 3.85 -23.27 1.76
CA LEU A 4 2.81 -22.40 2.30
C LEU A 4 2.23 -21.56 1.16
N PRO A 5 0.91 -21.52 0.96
CA PRO A 5 0.31 -20.67 -0.05
C PRO A 5 0.70 -19.22 0.22
N SER A 6 1.25 -18.53 -0.78
CA SER A 6 1.60 -17.12 -0.61
C SER A 6 0.33 -16.32 -0.34
N LEU A 7 0.14 -15.87 0.91
CA LEU A 7 -0.93 -14.96 1.33
C LEU A 7 -0.71 -13.53 0.80
N ASN A 8 0.07 -13.39 -0.27
CA ASN A 8 0.57 -12.11 -0.81
C ASN A 8 -0.31 -11.51 -1.89
N THR A 9 -1.36 -12.22 -2.32
CA THR A 9 -2.15 -11.78 -3.46
C THR A 9 -3.39 -11.04 -2.98
N ILE A 10 -3.35 -9.72 -3.07
CA ILE A 10 -4.56 -8.91 -2.97
C ILE A 10 -5.49 -9.32 -4.12
N PRO A 11 -6.78 -9.62 -3.84
CA PRO A 11 -7.73 -9.97 -4.88
C PRO A 11 -7.74 -8.92 -5.99
N ASN A 12 -7.77 -9.35 -7.25
CA ASN A 12 -7.70 -8.45 -8.40
C ASN A 12 -8.77 -7.34 -8.36
N LYS A 13 -9.93 -7.62 -7.74
CA LYS A 13 -11.01 -6.66 -7.50
C LYS A 13 -10.57 -5.40 -6.73
N TYR A 14 -9.60 -5.51 -5.83
CA TYR A 14 -9.13 -4.38 -5.02
C TYR A 14 -7.88 -3.70 -5.58
N ARG A 15 -7.29 -4.25 -6.66
CA ARG A 15 -6.07 -3.67 -7.26
C ARG A 15 -6.32 -2.26 -7.80
N SER A 16 -7.45 -2.03 -8.46
CA SER A 16 -7.83 -0.69 -8.96
C SER A 16 -7.96 0.31 -7.82
N VAL A 17 -8.66 -0.05 -6.75
CA VAL A 17 -8.85 0.80 -5.57
C VAL A 17 -7.53 1.16 -4.90
N ILE A 18 -6.61 0.19 -4.77
CA ILE A 18 -5.27 0.44 -4.20
C ILE A 18 -4.46 1.36 -5.11
N ARG A 19 -4.54 1.14 -6.43
CA ARG A 19 -3.85 1.97 -7.41
C ARG A 19 -4.36 3.40 -7.41
N GLU A 20 -5.67 3.61 -7.41
CA GLU A 20 -6.27 4.95 -7.31
C GLU A 20 -5.85 5.66 -6.03
N LYS A 21 -5.86 4.94 -4.90
CA LYS A 21 -5.39 5.47 -3.62
C LYS A 21 -3.89 5.82 -3.66
N ALA A 22 -3.08 5.01 -4.32
CA ALA A 22 -1.66 5.28 -4.49
C ALA A 22 -1.41 6.51 -5.36
N ILE A 23 -2.14 6.66 -6.47
CA ILE A 23 -2.09 7.85 -7.33
C ILE A 23 -2.42 9.11 -6.53
N ASN A 24 -3.48 9.07 -5.71
CA ASN A 24 -3.84 10.21 -4.88
C ASN A 24 -2.75 10.53 -3.85
N ARG A 25 -2.18 9.52 -3.18
CA ARG A 25 -1.06 9.71 -2.24
C ARG A 25 0.19 10.25 -2.91
N ALA A 26 0.54 9.76 -4.09
CA ALA A 26 1.68 10.23 -4.87
C ALA A 26 1.51 11.71 -5.22
N ARG A 27 0.33 12.11 -5.72
CA ARG A 27 0.01 13.52 -5.98
C ARG A 27 0.13 14.37 -4.73
N THR A 28 -0.45 13.93 -3.61
CA THR A 28 -0.33 14.64 -2.32
C THR A 28 1.13 14.79 -1.90
N ARG A 29 1.93 13.71 -1.98
CA ARG A 29 3.36 13.71 -1.61
C ARG A 29 4.16 14.70 -2.47
N ILE A 30 3.90 14.73 -3.78
CA ILE A 30 4.56 15.67 -4.71
C ILE A 30 4.20 17.11 -4.34
N VAL A 31 2.91 17.42 -4.15
CA VAL A 31 2.45 18.76 -3.80
C VAL A 31 3.00 19.22 -2.44
N VAL A 32 3.00 18.34 -1.44
CA VAL A 32 3.56 18.64 -0.11
C VAL A 32 5.07 18.90 -0.18
N ALA A 33 5.79 18.25 -1.09
CA ALA A 33 7.20 18.50 -1.34
C ALA A 33 7.47 19.80 -2.16
N GLY A 34 6.44 20.58 -2.48
CA GLY A 34 6.54 21.79 -3.31
C GLY A 34 6.67 21.51 -4.81
N GLY A 35 6.46 20.27 -5.24
CA GLY A 35 6.47 19.87 -6.64
C GLY A 35 5.12 20.03 -7.32
N ASP A 36 5.13 20.19 -8.64
CA ASP A 36 3.94 20.16 -9.49
C ASP A 36 3.81 18.78 -10.15
N PRO A 37 2.80 17.95 -9.82
CA PRO A 37 2.63 16.62 -10.38
C PRO A 37 2.43 16.61 -11.90
N ALA A 38 2.01 17.73 -12.51
CA ALA A 38 1.87 17.83 -13.97
C ALA A 38 3.21 17.94 -14.70
N LYS A 39 4.29 18.29 -14.00
CA LYS A 39 5.64 18.43 -14.58
C LYS A 39 6.45 17.13 -14.56
N PHE A 40 5.94 16.07 -13.94
CA PHE A 40 6.60 14.77 -13.90
C PHE A 40 6.39 14.05 -15.22
N ARG A 41 7.43 13.38 -15.70
CA ARG A 41 7.27 12.39 -16.78
C ARG A 41 6.42 11.24 -16.28
N GLN A 42 5.73 10.58 -17.21
CA GLN A 42 4.87 9.44 -16.90
C GLN A 42 5.63 8.31 -16.18
N ASP A 43 6.85 8.00 -16.63
CA ASP A 43 7.68 6.95 -16.03
C ASP A 43 8.05 7.28 -14.58
N ASP A 44 8.44 8.52 -14.31
CA ASP A 44 8.83 8.98 -12.97
C ASP A 44 7.63 8.99 -12.02
N LEU A 45 6.47 9.41 -12.53
CA LEU A 45 5.23 9.37 -11.76
C LEU A 45 4.84 7.93 -11.42
N GLU A 46 5.00 7.00 -12.36
CA GLU A 46 4.69 5.59 -12.14
C GLU A 46 5.56 4.98 -11.04
N ILE A 47 6.85 5.35 -10.96
CA ILE A 47 7.73 4.91 -9.87
C ILE A 47 7.18 5.35 -8.52
N ILE A 48 6.80 6.63 -8.38
CA ILE A 48 6.26 7.18 -7.12
C ILE A 48 4.92 6.50 -6.78
N VAL A 49 4.04 6.33 -7.76
CA VAL A 49 2.76 5.62 -7.58
C VAL A 49 3.01 4.20 -7.11
N LYS A 50 3.98 3.51 -7.71
CA LYS A 50 4.32 2.13 -7.37
C LYS A 50 4.84 2.00 -5.93
N GLU A 51 5.69 2.93 -5.49
CA GLU A 51 6.11 3.01 -4.09
C GLU A 51 4.92 3.18 -3.15
N GLU A 52 4.00 4.10 -3.47
CA GLU A 52 2.82 4.36 -2.64
C GLU A 52 1.85 3.17 -2.62
N GLU A 53 1.70 2.44 -3.74
CA GLU A 53 0.95 1.19 -3.79
C GLU A 53 1.54 0.16 -2.82
N ASP A 54 2.85 -0.03 -2.85
CA ASP A 54 3.50 -1.06 -2.04
C ASP A 54 3.47 -0.70 -0.54
N LYS A 55 3.55 0.59 -0.19
CA LYS A 55 3.27 1.09 1.18
C LYS A 55 1.83 0.79 1.61
N ILE A 56 0.84 0.99 0.73
CA ILE A 56 -0.56 0.68 1.04
C ILE A 56 -0.73 -0.83 1.29
N LYS A 57 -0.14 -1.67 0.45
CA LYS A 57 -0.19 -3.14 0.60
C LYS A 57 0.43 -3.59 1.92
N ASN A 58 1.60 -3.06 2.27
CA ASN A 58 2.27 -3.35 3.53
C ASN A 58 1.41 -2.90 4.72
N SER A 59 0.84 -1.70 4.67
CA SER A 59 -0.05 -1.21 5.74
C SER A 59 -1.30 -2.08 5.92
N ILE A 60 -1.90 -2.57 4.83
CA ILE A 60 -3.04 -3.51 4.91
C ILE A 60 -2.60 -4.82 5.56
N ARG A 61 -1.43 -5.35 5.21
CA ARG A 61 -0.89 -6.58 5.80
C ARG A 61 -0.62 -6.41 7.29
N GLU A 62 0.07 -5.35 7.68
CA GLU A 62 0.41 -5.07 9.07
C GLU A 62 -0.85 -4.90 9.92
N LYS A 63 -1.78 -4.06 9.47
CA LYS A 63 -3.05 -3.83 10.19
C LYS A 63 -3.91 -5.09 10.22
N GLY A 64 -3.92 -5.87 9.14
CA GLY A 64 -4.62 -7.16 9.09
C GLY A 64 -4.04 -8.15 10.09
N LEU A 65 -2.71 -8.24 10.19
CA LEU A 65 -2.04 -9.06 11.19
C LEU A 65 -2.38 -8.60 12.60
N LEU A 66 -2.27 -7.30 12.89
CA LEU A 66 -2.63 -6.73 14.20
C LEU A 66 -4.09 -7.01 14.56
N ALA A 67 -5.02 -6.91 13.59
CA ALA A 67 -6.42 -7.23 13.80
C ALA A 67 -6.63 -8.70 14.17
N VAL A 68 -5.93 -9.61 13.50
CA VAL A 68 -5.96 -11.05 13.84
C VAL A 68 -5.39 -11.28 15.25
N LEU A 69 -4.25 -10.69 15.58
CA LEU A 69 -3.62 -10.81 16.91
C LEU A 69 -4.55 -10.30 18.02
N ALA A 70 -5.24 -9.17 17.79
CA ALA A 70 -6.21 -8.61 18.72
C ALA A 70 -7.41 -9.55 18.96
N ILE A 71 -7.96 -10.16 17.91
CA ILE A 71 -9.03 -11.16 18.02
C ILE A 71 -8.57 -12.38 18.83
N LEU A 72 -7.31 -12.78 18.67
CA LEU A 72 -6.71 -13.91 19.41
C LEU A 72 -6.35 -13.55 20.87
N GLY A 73 -6.60 -12.32 21.32
CA GLY A 73 -6.28 -11.87 22.68
C GLY A 73 -4.79 -11.64 22.92
N LEU A 74 -3.98 -11.58 21.86
CA LEU A 74 -2.57 -11.25 21.96
C LEU A 74 -2.43 -9.72 22.02
N ASN A 75 -2.32 -9.20 23.23
CA ASN A 75 -2.03 -7.78 23.47
C ASN A 75 -0.55 -7.49 23.17
N VAL A 76 -0.23 -7.20 21.90
CA VAL A 76 1.10 -6.71 21.47
C VAL A 76 1.38 -5.25 21.85
N PHE A 77 0.46 -4.61 22.57
CA PHE A 77 0.54 -3.23 23.08
C PHE A 77 0.48 -3.15 24.61
N GLY A 78 0.77 -4.26 25.30
CA GLY A 78 0.99 -4.27 26.75
C GLY A 78 2.36 -3.70 27.12
#